data_AF-A0A955Y0I5-F1
#
_entry.id   AF-A0A955Y0I5-F1
#
_cell.length_a   1.000
_cell.length_b   1.000
_cell.length_c   1.000
_cell.angle_alpha   90.00
_cell.angle_beta   90.00
_cell.angle_gamma   90.00
#
_symmetry.space_group_name_H-M   'P 1'
#
loop_
_entity.id
_entity.type
_entity.pdbx_description
1 polymer ?
#
loop_
_entity_poly.entity_id
_entity_poly.type
_entity_poly.pdbx_seq_one_letter_code
_entity_poly.pdbx_strand_id
1 'polypeptide(L)'
;METTTILWCALGVYGVAMFLASPTVSKFGEFFEGARSDGREVGLWVLIASVVISWLFAKSITNSANLGASYGLVGAVAYAGWYLSIPVAGVFIYLIRKKYQSKGLSDFLIMRYGKGAALAFMLVVVLRLVNEVWSNTAVVGSYFGESG
;
A
#
# COMPACT_ATOMS: atom_id res chain seq x y z
N MET A 1 25.27 -23.43 0.91
CA MET A 1 24.48 -22.49 0.09
C MET A 1 24.89 -21.09 0.49
N GLU A 2 25.18 -20.23 -0.48
CA GLU A 2 25.30 -18.79 -0.18
C GLU A 2 23.97 -18.28 0.38
N THR A 3 24.04 -17.38 1.36
CA THR A 3 22.87 -16.75 2.00
C THR A 3 21.90 -16.19 0.97
N THR A 4 22.43 -15.60 -0.11
CA THR A 4 21.67 -15.08 -1.25
C THR A 4 20.82 -16.14 -1.94
N THR A 5 21.36 -17.34 -2.17
CA THR A 5 20.60 -18.45 -2.78
C THR A 5 19.42 -18.86 -1.91
N ILE A 6 19.60 -18.88 -0.57
CA ILE A 6 18.52 -19.21 0.37
C ILE A 6 17.39 -18.18 0.28
N LEU A 7 17.73 -16.89 0.21
CA LEU A 7 16.74 -15.81 0.09
C LEU A 7 15.92 -15.92 -1.20
N TRP A 8 16.58 -16.16 -2.34
CA TRP A 8 15.89 -16.35 -3.63
C TRP A 8 15.00 -17.59 -3.63
N CYS A 9 15.45 -18.71 -3.06
CA CYS A 9 14.64 -19.91 -2.91
C CYS A 9 13.42 -19.66 -2.02
N ALA A 10 13.59 -18.98 -0.88
CA ALA A 10 12.49 -18.63 0.01
C ALA A 10 11.46 -17.72 -0.67
N LEU A 11 11.91 -16.72 -1.43
CA LEU A 11 11.03 -15.84 -2.21
C LEU A 11 10.25 -16.63 -3.27
N GLY A 12 10.92 -17.54 -3.99
CA GLY A 12 10.28 -18.41 -4.98
C GLY A 12 9.21 -19.31 -4.37
N VAL A 13 9.52 -19.98 -3.25
CA VAL A 13 8.57 -20.82 -2.51
C VAL A 13 7.37 -20.01 -2.04
N TYR A 14 7.60 -18.82 -1.47
CA TYR A 14 6.53 -17.93 -1.04
C TYR A 14 5.64 -17.51 -2.21
N GLY A 15 6.22 -17.10 -3.34
CA GLY A 15 5.46 -16.69 -4.54
C GLY A 15 4.61 -17.82 -5.09
N VAL A 16 5.15 -19.03 -5.19
CA VAL A 16 4.40 -20.23 -5.62
C VAL A 16 3.29 -20.55 -4.64
N ALA A 17 3.57 -20.56 -3.33
CA ALA A 17 2.56 -20.83 -2.31
C ALA A 17 1.40 -19.82 -2.36
N MET A 18 1.70 -18.52 -2.51
CA MET A 18 0.69 -17.47 -2.63
C MET A 18 -0.11 -17.60 -3.92
N PHE A 19 0.54 -17.93 -5.05
CA PHE A 19 -0.15 -18.16 -6.32
C PHE A 19 -1.13 -19.33 -6.22
N LEU A 20 -0.71 -20.44 -5.60
CA LEU A 20 -1.57 -21.61 -5.37
C LEU A 20 -2.69 -21.35 -4.36
N ALA A 21 -2.45 -20.51 -3.35
CA ALA A 21 -3.45 -20.12 -2.37
C ALA A 21 -4.43 -19.06 -2.89
N SER A 22 -4.10 -18.35 -3.96
CA SER A 22 -4.93 -17.28 -4.52
C SER A 22 -6.17 -17.85 -5.21
N PRO A 23 -7.39 -17.47 -4.79
CA PRO A 23 -8.61 -17.91 -5.44
C PRO A 23 -8.74 -17.26 -6.83
N THR A 24 -9.16 -18.03 -7.83
CA THR A 24 -9.55 -17.51 -9.14
C THR A 24 -10.85 -16.73 -9.03
N VAL A 25 -10.79 -15.42 -9.25
CA VAL A 25 -11.96 -14.54 -9.34
C VAL A 25 -12.30 -14.32 -10.81
N SER A 26 -13.56 -14.58 -11.17
CA SER A 26 -14.01 -14.51 -12.58
C SER A 26 -14.98 -13.35 -12.85
N LYS A 27 -15.49 -12.68 -11.80
CA LYS A 27 -16.49 -11.60 -11.94
C LYS A 27 -15.94 -10.25 -11.49
N PHE A 28 -16.34 -9.20 -12.20
CA PHE A 28 -15.94 -7.81 -11.92
C PHE A 28 -16.32 -7.35 -10.51
N GLY A 29 -17.56 -7.60 -10.08
CA GLY A 29 -18.02 -7.24 -8.73
C GLY A 29 -17.29 -8.00 -7.61
N GLU A 30 -16.92 -9.26 -7.87
CA GLU A 30 -16.13 -10.05 -6.92
C GLU A 30 -14.69 -9.53 -6.79
N PHE A 31 -14.11 -8.98 -7.86
CA PHE A 31 -12.75 -8.44 -7.87
C PHE A 31 -12.65 -7.01 -7.32
N PHE A 32 -13.56 -6.11 -7.70
CA PHE A 32 -13.44 -4.67 -7.39
C PHE A 32 -14.27 -4.22 -6.19
N GLU A 33 -15.42 -4.84 -5.94
CA GLU A 33 -16.34 -4.42 -4.87
C GLU A 33 -16.14 -5.25 -3.59
N GLY A 34 -15.30 -6.29 -3.65
CA GLY A 34 -15.12 -7.24 -2.56
C GLY A 34 -16.39 -8.05 -2.28
N ALA A 35 -17.33 -8.08 -3.23
CA ALA A 35 -18.58 -8.81 -3.10
C ALA A 35 -18.29 -10.30 -3.19
N ARG A 36 -18.47 -11.03 -2.10
CA ARG A 36 -18.30 -12.48 -2.10
C ARG A 36 -19.51 -13.11 -2.80
N SER A 37 -19.29 -14.20 -3.55
CA SER A 37 -20.35 -14.89 -4.30
C SER A 37 -21.50 -15.43 -3.44
N ASP A 38 -21.31 -15.46 -2.11
CA ASP A 38 -22.29 -15.89 -1.11
C ASP A 38 -23.01 -14.71 -0.40
N GLY A 39 -22.81 -13.47 -0.88
CA GLY A 39 -23.46 -12.27 -0.33
C GLY A 39 -22.91 -11.78 1.01
N ARG A 40 -21.84 -12.39 1.53
CA ARG A 40 -21.19 -11.93 2.76
C ARG A 40 -20.27 -10.75 2.49
N GLU A 41 -20.40 -9.71 3.31
CA GLU A 41 -19.49 -8.57 3.30
C GLU A 41 -18.09 -8.96 3.82
N VAL A 42 -17.07 -8.24 3.37
CA VAL A 42 -15.70 -8.39 3.88
C VAL A 42 -15.66 -7.92 5.33
N GLY A 43 -15.19 -8.79 6.23
CA GLY A 43 -15.11 -8.46 7.65
C GLY A 43 -14.19 -7.26 7.93
N LEU A 44 -14.58 -6.41 8.89
CA LEU A 44 -13.84 -5.20 9.27
C LEU A 44 -12.35 -5.46 9.54
N TRP A 45 -12.02 -6.55 10.22
CA TRP A 45 -10.62 -6.89 10.54
C TRP A 45 -9.78 -7.21 9.30
N VAL A 46 -10.39 -7.82 8.29
CA VAL A 46 -9.71 -8.09 7.01
C VAL A 46 -9.47 -6.78 6.27
N LEU A 47 -10.44 -5.85 6.29
CA LEU A 47 -10.27 -4.51 5.72
C LEU A 47 -9.17 -3.72 6.44
N ILE A 48 -9.16 -3.73 7.78
CA ILE A 48 -8.10 -3.08 8.57
C ILE A 48 -6.74 -3.67 8.23
N ALA A 49 -6.62 -5.01 8.21
CA ALA A 49 -5.36 -5.68 7.87
C ALA A 49 -4.89 -5.33 6.45
N SER A 50 -5.79 -5.33 5.47
CA SER A 50 -5.48 -4.95 4.08
C SER A 50 -4.98 -3.51 4.00
N VAL A 51 -5.65 -2.56 4.67
CA VAL A 51 -5.23 -1.16 4.71
C VAL A 51 -3.85 -1.04 5.36
N VAL A 52 -3.62 -1.68 6.52
CA VAL A 52 -2.32 -1.63 7.21
C VAL A 52 -1.19 -2.17 6.32
N ILE A 53 -1.39 -3.33 5.69
CA ILE A 53 -0.37 -3.96 4.83
C ILE A 53 -0.06 -3.08 3.62
N SER A 54 -1.05 -2.40 3.03
CA SER A 54 -0.85 -1.52 1.87
C SER A 54 -0.01 -0.27 2.17
N TRP A 55 0.28 0.02 3.45
CA TRP A 55 1.11 1.14 3.90
C TRP A 55 2.49 0.69 4.44
N LEU A 56 2.75 -0.62 4.47
CA LEU A 56 4.06 -1.15 4.83
C LEU A 56 4.96 -1.13 3.59
N PHE A 57 5.86 -0.14 3.56
CA PHE A 57 6.84 0.06 2.50
C PHE A 57 8.22 -0.38 2.99
N ALA A 58 8.94 -1.17 2.20
CA ALA A 58 10.31 -1.57 2.48
C ALA A 58 11.21 -0.37 2.78
N LYS A 59 11.11 0.69 1.97
CA LYS A 59 11.85 1.95 2.17
C LYS A 59 11.54 2.59 3.52
N SER A 60 10.28 2.56 3.95
CA SER A 60 9.85 3.12 5.23
C SER A 60 10.48 2.36 6.40
N ILE A 61 10.48 1.02 6.34
CA ILE A 61 11.08 0.15 7.36
C ILE A 61 12.59 0.38 7.42
N THR A 62 13.28 0.34 6.28
CA THR A 62 14.73 0.55 6.21
C THR A 62 15.11 1.94 6.72
N ASN A 63 14.34 2.98 6.39
CA ASN A 63 14.63 4.32 6.87
C ASN A 63 14.41 4.47 8.38
N SER A 64 13.32 3.89 8.92
CA SER A 64 13.09 3.85 10.37
C SER A 64 14.23 3.12 11.09
N ALA A 65 14.70 1.99 10.54
CA ALA A 65 15.82 1.23 11.08
C ALA A 65 17.13 2.04 11.03
N ASN A 66 17.41 2.72 9.92
CA ASN A 66 18.61 3.56 9.78
C ASN A 66 18.61 4.73 10.77
N LEU A 67 17.49 5.45 10.91
CA LEU A 67 17.38 6.49 11.94
C LEU A 67 17.44 5.91 13.35
N GLY A 68 16.89 4.72 13.55
CA GLY A 68 17.02 3.97 14.80
C GLY A 68 18.45 3.65 15.15
N ALA A 69 19.26 3.25 14.18
CA ALA A 69 20.68 2.97 14.35
C ALA A 69 21.49 4.26 14.64
N SER A 70 21.17 5.38 13.98
CA SER A 70 21.90 6.64 14.15
C SER A 70 21.50 7.42 15.41
N TYR A 71 20.22 7.39 15.80
CA TYR A 71 19.67 8.25 16.86
C TYR A 71 18.92 7.48 17.95
N GLY A 72 19.08 6.15 18.00
CA GLY A 72 18.39 5.29 18.94
C GLY A 72 16.87 5.25 18.71
N LEU A 73 16.13 4.83 19.73
CA LEU A 73 14.67 4.66 19.67
C LEU A 73 13.95 5.94 19.20
N VAL A 74 14.45 7.11 19.57
CA VAL A 74 13.87 8.41 19.19
C VAL A 74 13.91 8.60 17.67
N GLY A 75 15.00 8.24 17.01
CA GLY A 75 15.10 8.33 15.54
C GLY A 75 14.11 7.40 14.82
N ALA A 76 13.99 6.17 15.29
CA ALA A 76 13.05 5.19 14.73
C ALA A 76 11.60 5.67 14.87
N VAL A 77 11.21 6.15 16.06
CA VAL A 77 9.86 6.64 16.35
C VAL A 77 9.58 7.96 15.63
N ALA A 78 10.55 8.87 15.54
CA ALA A 78 10.40 10.13 14.81
C ALA A 78 10.05 9.87 13.34
N TYR A 79 10.70 8.89 12.71
CA TYR A 79 10.31 8.49 11.35
C TYR A 79 8.93 7.84 11.34
N ALA A 80 8.66 6.89 12.25
CA ALA A 80 7.36 6.21 12.33
C ALA A 80 6.18 7.17 12.59
N GLY A 81 6.44 8.39 13.09
CA GLY A 81 5.43 9.42 13.29
C GLY A 81 4.62 9.74 12.03
N TRP A 82 5.16 9.54 10.82
CA TRP A 82 4.39 9.76 9.59
C TRP A 82 3.18 8.82 9.47
N TYR A 83 3.18 7.64 10.11
CA TYR A 83 2.03 6.72 10.16
C TYR A 83 0.81 7.34 10.86
N LEU A 84 0.98 8.40 11.66
CA LEU A 84 -0.15 9.18 12.20
C LEU A 84 -0.99 9.86 11.10
N SER A 85 -0.47 9.95 9.87
CA SER A 85 -1.26 10.40 8.72
C SER A 85 -2.42 9.45 8.37
N ILE A 86 -2.37 8.16 8.76
CA ILE A 86 -3.44 7.18 8.52
C ILE A 86 -4.76 7.58 9.18
N PRO A 87 -4.84 7.75 10.52
CA PRO A 87 -6.08 8.16 11.15
C PRO A 87 -6.54 9.54 10.66
N VAL A 88 -5.61 10.45 10.38
CA VAL A 88 -5.92 11.77 9.82
C VAL A 88 -6.61 11.63 8.45
N ALA A 89 -6.05 10.82 7.54
CA ALA A 89 -6.67 10.52 6.26
C ALA A 89 -8.05 9.87 6.43
N GLY A 90 -8.21 8.96 7.40
CA GLY A 90 -9.51 8.38 7.78
C GLY A 90 -10.55 9.43 8.17
N VAL A 91 -10.16 10.42 8.98
CA VAL A 91 -11.02 11.56 9.35
C VAL A 91 -11.41 12.38 8.12
N PHE A 92 -10.46 12.69 7.23
CA PHE A 92 -10.77 13.43 5.99
C PHE A 92 -11.73 12.66 5.08
N ILE A 93 -11.52 11.35 4.90
CA ILE A 93 -12.41 10.49 4.11
C ILE A 93 -13.82 10.51 4.72
N TYR A 94 -13.93 10.38 6.04
CA TYR A 94 -15.22 10.47 6.74
C TYR A 94 -15.92 11.82 6.51
N LEU A 95 -15.19 12.93 6.64
CA LEU A 95 -15.72 14.27 6.43
C LEU A 95 -16.17 14.49 4.97
N ILE A 96 -15.41 14.01 4.00
CA ILE A 96 -15.75 14.09 2.57
C ILE A 96 -17.03 13.30 2.30
N ARG A 97 -17.13 12.07 2.81
CA ARG A 97 -18.33 11.23 2.63
C ARG A 97 -19.56 11.86 3.27
N LYS A 98 -19.44 12.43 4.47
CA LYS A 98 -20.57 13.05 5.17
C LYS A 98 -21.06 14.33 4.49
N LYS A 99 -20.15 15.17 3.98
CA LYS A 99 -20.51 16.48 3.40
C LYS A 99 -20.87 16.44 1.92
N TYR A 100 -20.18 15.62 1.13
CA TYR A 100 -20.29 15.64 -0.34
C TYR A 100 -20.95 14.38 -0.91
N GLN A 101 -21.24 13.37 -0.07
CA GLN A 101 -21.78 12.06 -0.48
C GLN A 101 -21.03 11.40 -1.66
N SER A 102 -19.75 11.74 -1.80
CA SER A 102 -18.92 11.28 -2.92
C SER A 102 -18.62 9.79 -2.79
N LYS A 103 -18.63 9.09 -3.93
CA LYS A 103 -18.32 7.66 -4.00
C LYS A 103 -16.81 7.38 -3.97
N GLY A 104 -15.97 8.38 -4.19
CA GLY A 104 -14.51 8.21 -4.21
C GLY A 104 -13.76 9.53 -4.40
N LEU A 105 -12.43 9.48 -4.29
CA LEU A 105 -11.60 10.69 -4.38
C LEU A 105 -11.71 11.38 -5.76
N SER A 106 -11.74 10.60 -6.84
CA SER A 106 -11.89 11.12 -8.20
C SER A 106 -13.22 11.84 -8.40
N ASP A 107 -14.32 11.25 -7.92
CA ASP A 107 -15.65 11.83 -7.95
C ASP A 107 -15.72 13.14 -7.14
N PHE A 108 -15.14 13.17 -5.95
CA PHE A 108 -15.00 14.38 -5.14
C PHE A 108 -14.24 15.49 -5.88
N LEU A 109 -13.11 15.15 -6.51
CA LEU A 109 -12.31 16.12 -7.26
C LEU A 109 -13.05 16.66 -8.49
N ILE A 110 -13.79 15.81 -9.21
CA ILE A 110 -14.61 16.23 -10.35
C ILE A 110 -15.71 17.18 -9.88
N MET A 111 -16.42 16.85 -8.80
CA MET A 111 -17.50 17.69 -8.27
C MET A 111 -17.00 19.06 -7.78
N ARG A 112 -15.83 19.12 -7.14
CA ARG A 112 -15.34 20.35 -6.51
C ARG A 112 -14.45 21.21 -7.42
N TYR A 113 -13.65 20.58 -8.28
CA TYR A 113 -12.59 21.22 -9.07
C TYR A 113 -12.67 20.94 -10.58
N GLY A 114 -13.61 20.10 -11.02
CA GLY A 114 -13.81 19.76 -12.42
C GLY A 114 -12.92 18.63 -12.94
N LYS A 115 -13.24 18.17 -14.15
CA LYS A 115 -12.62 16.98 -14.76
C LYS A 115 -11.12 17.15 -15.06
N GLY A 116 -10.70 18.35 -15.47
CA GLY A 116 -9.29 18.63 -15.78
C GLY A 116 -8.38 18.55 -14.56
N ALA A 117 -8.81 19.16 -13.44
CA ALA A 117 -8.08 19.09 -12.18
C ALA A 117 -8.02 17.67 -11.62
N ALA A 118 -9.12 16.93 -11.71
CA ALA A 118 -9.15 15.52 -11.31
C ALA A 118 -8.18 14.67 -12.15
N LEU A 119 -8.13 14.87 -13.47
CA LEU A 119 -7.21 14.15 -14.35
C LEU A 119 -5.75 14.45 -14.00
N ALA A 120 -5.39 15.73 -13.87
CA ALA A 120 -4.03 16.14 -13.50
C ALA A 120 -3.60 15.55 -12.15
N PHE A 121 -4.49 15.58 -11.16
CA PHE A 121 -4.24 14.97 -9.85
C PHE A 121 -4.01 13.46 -9.95
N MET A 122 -4.86 12.74 -10.69
CA MET A 122 -4.72 11.29 -10.86
C MET A 122 -3.41 10.94 -11.59
N LEU A 123 -3.00 11.72 -12.59
CA LEU A 123 -1.70 11.54 -13.27
C LEU A 123 -0.53 11.69 -12.29
N VAL A 124 -0.55 12.72 -11.43
CA VAL A 124 0.49 12.91 -10.41
C VAL A 124 0.52 11.74 -9.42
N VAL A 125 -0.64 11.22 -9.00
CA VAL A 125 -0.73 10.05 -8.12
C VAL A 125 -0.13 8.82 -8.79
N VAL A 126 -0.43 8.57 -10.07
CA VAL A 126 0.14 7.44 -10.82
C VAL A 126 1.66 7.55 -10.93
N LEU A 127 2.18 8.72 -11.30
CA LEU A 127 3.63 8.95 -11.38
C LEU A 127 4.31 8.72 -10.02
N ARG A 128 3.70 9.20 -8.94
CA ARG A 128 4.17 8.95 -7.57
C ARG A 128 4.17 7.45 -7.26
N LEU A 129 3.08 6.74 -7.55
CA LEU A 129 2.96 5.31 -7.26
C LEU A 129 4.02 4.50 -8.01
N VAL A 130 4.26 4.78 -9.29
CA VAL A 130 5.31 4.11 -10.07
C VAL A 130 6.68 4.34 -9.44
N ASN A 131 7.00 5.58 -9.07
CA ASN A 131 8.25 5.89 -8.38
C ASN A 131 8.37 5.20 -7.02
N GLU A 132 7.28 5.11 -6.27
CA GLU A 132 7.23 4.43 -4.97
C GLU A 132 7.47 2.92 -5.13
N VAL A 133 6.84 2.28 -6.11
CA VAL A 133 7.03 0.85 -6.41
C VAL A 133 8.49 0.57 -6.76
N TRP A 134 9.08 1.36 -7.67
CA TRP A 134 10.49 1.18 -8.03
C TRP A 134 11.43 1.43 -6.86
N SER A 135 11.21 2.50 -6.09
CA SER A 135 12.06 2.79 -4.96
C SER A 135 11.99 1.73 -3.87
N ASN A 136 10.82 1.13 -3.63
CA ASN A 136 10.68 0.03 -2.68
C ASN A 136 11.30 -1.25 -3.22
N THR A 137 11.12 -1.53 -4.51
CA THR A 137 11.71 -2.71 -5.16
C THR A 137 13.24 -2.64 -5.13
N ALA A 138 13.84 -1.47 -5.34
CA ALA A 138 15.29 -1.27 -5.23
C ALA A 138 15.81 -1.53 -3.81
N VAL A 139 15.09 -1.04 -2.79
CA VAL A 139 15.42 -1.33 -1.39
C VAL A 139 15.36 -2.82 -1.12
N VAL A 140 14.30 -3.51 -1.56
CA VAL A 140 14.21 -4.96 -1.43
C VAL A 140 15.35 -5.66 -2.18
N GLY A 141 15.64 -5.26 -3.41
CA GLY A 141 16.69 -5.83 -4.26
C GLY A 141 18.08 -5.75 -3.62
N SER A 142 18.38 -4.68 -2.89
CA SER A 142 19.65 -4.53 -2.17
C SER A 142 19.90 -5.62 -1.10
N TYR A 143 18.86 -6.32 -0.64
CA TYR A 143 19.02 -7.46 0.27
C TYR A 143 19.39 -8.77 -0.45
N PHE A 144 19.29 -8.83 -1.77
CA PHE A 144 19.50 -10.04 -2.59
C PHE A 144 20.77 -10.00 -3.46
N GLY A 145 21.56 -8.93 -3.41
CA GLY A 145 22.81 -8.80 -4.15
C GLY A 145 23.23 -7.35 -4.38
N GLU A 146 24.39 -7.16 -4.99
CA GLU A 146 24.83 -5.83 -5.44
C GLU A 146 23.90 -5.30 -6.54
N SER A 147 23.60 -4.01 -6.46
CA SER A 147 22.86 -3.29 -7.49
C SER A 147 23.67 -3.28 -8.79
N GLY A 148 23.11 -3.77 -9.88
CA GLY A 148 23.66 -3.65 -11.24
C GLY A 148 23.43 -2.29 -11.86
#